data_AF-A0A919ZXB9-F1
#
_entry.id   AF-A0A919ZXB9-F1
#
_cell.length_a   1.000
_cell.length_b   1.000
_cell.length_c   1.000
_cell.angle_alpha   90.00
_cell.angle_beta   90.00
_cell.angle_gamma   90.00
#
_symmetry.space_group_name_H-M   'P 1'
#
loop_
_entity.id
_entity.type
_entity.pdbx_description
1 polymer ?
#
loop_
_entity_poly.entity_id
_entity_poly.type
_entity_poly.pdbx_seq_one_letter_code
_entity_poly.pdbx_strand_id
1 'polypeptide(L)' 'MLALTFRNKNDYDLIQEDDVFDFVNLENFQENKPLKILTTLSDQFFRHYYL' A
#
# COMPACT_ATOMS: atom_id res chain seq x y z
N MET A 1 -11.51 -2.44 11.10
CA MET A 1 -11.48 -1.93 9.72
C MET A 1 -10.62 -0.67 9.70
N LEU A 2 -9.62 -0.60 8.81
CA LEU A 2 -8.79 0.59 8.59
C LEU A 2 -9.29 1.29 7.33
N ALA A 3 -9.70 2.56 7.45
CA ALA A 3 -10.02 3.38 6.28
C ALA A 3 -8.72 3.97 5.74
N LEU A 4 -8.24 3.45 4.60
CA LEU A 4 -7.04 3.92 3.94
C LEU A 4 -7.41 4.71 2.67
N THR A 5 -6.77 5.85 2.48
CA THR A 5 -6.94 6.67 1.29
C THR A 5 -5.60 6.78 0.58
N PHE A 6 -5.57 6.53 -0.73
CA PHE A 6 -4.37 6.72 -1.52
C PHE A 6 -4.00 8.19 -1.59
N ARG A 7 -2.72 8.48 -1.36
CA ARG A 7 -2.19 9.83 -1.51
C ARG A 7 -2.23 10.32 -2.96
N ASN A 8 -2.14 9.41 -3.93
CA ASN A 8 -2.27 9.69 -5.35
C ASN A 8 -3.30 8.75 -5.99
N LYS A 9 -4.24 9.33 -6.76
CA LYS A 9 -5.29 8.57 -7.42
C LYS A 9 -4.73 7.58 -8.46
N ASN A 10 -3.61 7.91 -9.10
CA ASN A 10 -3.02 7.06 -10.12
C ASN A 10 -2.43 5.75 -9.56
N ASP A 11 -2.19 5.67 -8.25
CA ASP A 11 -1.74 4.44 -7.61
C ASP A 11 -2.85 3.38 -7.57
N TYR A 12 -4.12 3.81 -7.66
CA TYR A 12 -5.26 2.91 -7.75
C TYR A 12 -5.26 2.09 -9.05
N ASP A 13 -4.87 2.70 -10.17
CA ASP A 13 -4.83 2.04 -11.47
C ASP A 13 -3.70 1.00 -11.57
N LEU A 14 -2.75 1.04 -10.63
CA LEU A 14 -1.61 0.10 -10.57
C LEU A 14 -1.90 -1.12 -9.69
N ILE A 15 -3.04 -1.14 -9.01
CA ILE A 15 -3.46 -2.20 -8.10
C ILE A 15 -4.39 -3.15 -8.85
N GLN A 16 -4.07 -4.44 -8.80
CA GLN A 16 -4.89 -5.51 -9.36
C GLN A 16 -5.47 -6.41 -8.26
N GLU A 17 -6.53 -7.16 -8.58
CA GLU A 17 -7.21 -8.04 -7.61
C GLU A 17 -6.30 -9.15 -7.07
N ASP A 18 -5.28 -9.56 -7.84
CA ASP A 18 -4.30 -10.59 -7.47
C ASP A 18 -3.11 -10.06 -6.66
N ASP A 19 -3.08 -8.76 -6.36
CA ASP A 19 -1.98 -8.16 -5.62
C ASP A 19 -2.05 -8.48 -4.12
N VAL A 20 -0.91 -8.85 -3.55
CA VAL A 20 -0.79 -9.08 -2.10
C VAL A 20 -0.32 -7.80 -1.41
N PHE A 21 -1.08 -7.35 -0.42
CA PHE A 21 -0.77 -6.17 0.38
C PHE A 21 -0.15 -6.55 1.72
N ASP A 22 1.11 -6.17 1.92
CA ASP A 22 1.81 -6.34 3.19
C ASP A 22 2.07 -5.00 3.88
N PHE A 23 1.66 -4.91 5.14
CA PHE A 23 1.90 -3.73 5.97
C PHE A 23 3.31 -3.78 6.56
N VAL A 24 4.23 -3.01 6.00
CA VAL A 24 5.63 -3.00 6.45
C VAL A 24 5.90 -2.15 7.68
N ASN A 25 4.96 -1.27 8.05
CA ASN A 25 5.21 -0.28 9.11
C ASN A 25 4.05 -0.15 10.09
N LEU A 26 3.32 -1.26 10.33
CA LEU A 26 2.17 -1.28 11.22
C LEU A 26 2.58 -1.01 12.69
N GLU A 27 3.76 -1.46 13.08
CA GLU A 27 4.35 -1.23 14.41
C GLU A 27 4.60 0.26 14.73
N ASN A 28 4.82 1.09 13.71
CA ASN A 28 5.00 2.54 13.86
C ASN A 28 3.75 3.33 13.46
N PHE A 29 2.57 2.69 13.47
CA PHE A 29 1.31 3.35 13.17
C PHE A 29 1.03 4.45 14.21
N GLN A 30 0.91 5.69 13.74
CA GLN A 30 0.65 6.86 14.55
C GLN A 30 -0.23 7.84 13.78
N GLU A 31 -1.00 8.65 14.51
CA GLU A 31 -1.75 9.75 13.90
C GLU A 31 -0.80 10.69 13.14
N ASN A 32 -1.20 11.10 11.93
CA ASN A 32 -0.42 11.94 11.02
C ASN A 32 0.86 11.33 10.41
N LYS A 33 1.13 10.03 10.60
CA LYS A 33 2.20 9.33 9.85
C LYS A 33 1.61 8.46 8.74
N PRO A 34 2.10 8.59 7.49
CA PRO A 34 1.64 7.76 6.38
C PRO A 34 1.99 6.29 6.63
N LEU A 35 1.04 5.42 6.30
CA LEU A 35 1.22 3.97 6.36
C LEU A 35 1.93 3.53 5.08
N LYS A 36 2.97 2.72 5.24
CA LYS A 36 3.64 2.11 4.08
C LYS A 36 3.04 0.73 3.84
N ILE A 37 2.65 0.50 2.60
CA ILE A 37 2.20 -0.82 2.13
C ILE A 37 3.12 -1.25 1.00
N LEU A 38 3.53 -2.50 1.07
CA LEU A 38 4.17 -3.20 -0.02
C LEU A 38 3.10 -3.94 -0.79
N THR A 39 3.07 -3.70 -2.09
CA THR A 39 2.20 -4.42 -3.01
C THR A 39 3.08 -5.35 -3.82
N THR A 40 2.85 -6.65 -3.70
CA THR A 40 3.53 -7.66 -4.52
C THR A 40 2.63 -8.02 -5.68
N LEU A 41 2.97 -7.54 -6.87
CA LEU A 41 2.35 -7.97 -8.12
C LEU A 41 2.79 -9.39 -8.45
N SER A 42 1.83 -10.24 -8.80
CA SER A 42 2.05 -11.63 -9.26
C SER A 42 3.09 -11.72 -10.40
N ASP A 43 3.24 -10.64 -11.18
CA ASP A 43 4.19 -10.49 -12.30
C ASP A 43 5.66 -10.17 -11.91
N GLN A 44 6.08 -10.51 -10.69
CA GLN A 44 7.48 -10.43 -10.23
C GLN A 44 8.10 -9.01 -10.14
N PHE A 45 7.30 -7.95 -9.95
CA PHE A 45 7.84 -6.61 -9.67
C PHE A 45 7.37 -6.10 -8.30
N PHE A 46 8.30 -6.01 -7.35
CA PHE A 46 8.05 -5.37 -6.05
C PHE A 46 7.93 -3.84 -6.23
N ARG A 47 6.78 -3.27 -5.89
CA ARG A 47 6.57 -1.81 -5.87
C ARG A 47 6.25 -1.34 -4.46
N HIS A 48 6.93 -0.28 -4.03
CA HIS A 48 6.71 0.37 -2.74
C HIS A 48 5.74 1.53 -2.93
N TYR A 49 4.59 1.50 -2.25
CA TYR A 49 3.61 2.59 -2.27
C TYR A 49 3.56 3.31 -0.93
N TYR A 50 3.29 4.62 -0.99
CA TYR A 50 3.13 5.48 0.18
C TYR A 50 1.67 5.93 0.26
N LEU A 51 0.96 5.52 1.31
CA LEU A 51 -0.42 5.95 1.60
C LEU A 51 -0.42 7.06 2.65
#